data_AF-A0A376W8Q1-F1
#
_entry.id   AF-A0A376W8Q1-F1
#
_cell.length_a   1.000
_cell.length_b   1.000
_cell.length_c   1.000
_cell.angle_alpha   90.00
_cell.angle_beta   90.00
_cell.angle_gamma   90.00
#
_symmetry.space_group_name_H-M   'P 1'
#
loop_
_entity.id
_entity.type
_entity.pdbx_description
1 polymer ?
#
loop_
_entity_poly.entity_id
_entity_poly.type
_entity_poly.pdbx_seq_one_letter_code
_entity_poly.pdbx_strand_id
1 'polypeptide(L)'
;MLIVGVSSDSLNFSKKQRYPIYSQEERIEIISSLKFVDHVFIEESLDLKLEYIRKYEANLLVMGDDWKGRFDWVKDECEVIYLPRTPSISTTEIIEIVRRIK
;
A
#
# COMPACT_ATOMS: atom_id res chain seq x y z
N MET A 1 3.48 8.92 -13.98
CA MET A 1 3.82 7.50 -13.75
C MET A 1 3.48 7.16 -12.30
N LEU A 2 2.75 6.08 -12.05
CA LEU A 2 2.39 5.57 -10.73
C LEU A 2 3.04 4.19 -10.52
N ILE A 3 3.88 4.12 -9.50
CA ILE A 3 4.53 2.89 -9.07
C ILE A 3 3.91 2.46 -7.74
N VAL A 4 3.45 1.22 -7.64
CA VAL A 4 2.79 0.69 -6.44
C VAL A 4 3.65 -0.36 -5.76
N GLY A 5 3.97 -0.13 -4.50
CA GLY A 5 4.62 -1.11 -3.63
C GLY A 5 3.59 -2.01 -2.96
N VAL A 6 3.65 -3.31 -3.22
CA VAL A 6 2.80 -4.33 -2.61
C VAL A 6 3.56 -4.98 -1.46
N SER A 7 3.10 -4.82 -0.22
CA SER A 7 3.76 -5.45 0.93
C SER A 7 3.84 -6.97 0.74
N SER A 8 5.00 -7.58 0.96
CA SER A 8 5.17 -9.04 0.91
C SER A 8 4.29 -9.76 1.94
N ASP A 9 4.10 -11.06 1.76
CA ASP A 9 3.32 -11.87 2.71
C ASP A 9 4.00 -11.92 4.09
N SER A 10 5.33 -11.97 4.11
CA SER A 10 6.14 -11.88 5.33
C SER A 10 5.96 -10.53 6.04
N LEU A 11 5.97 -9.42 5.29
CA LEU A 11 5.73 -8.08 5.85
C LEU A 11 4.30 -7.91 6.38
N ASN A 12 3.30 -8.47 5.70
CA ASN A 12 1.93 -8.44 6.19
C ASN A 12 1.77 -9.28 7.47
N PHE A 13 2.39 -10.45 7.51
CA PHE A 13 2.38 -11.30 8.69
C PHE A 13 3.05 -10.62 9.88
N SER A 14 4.22 -10.01 9.70
CA SER A 14 4.90 -9.29 10.78
C SER A 14 4.07 -8.12 11.33
N LYS A 15 3.40 -7.36 10.46
CA LYS A 15 2.56 -6.21 10.83
C LYS A 15 1.25 -6.60 11.52
N LYS A 16 0.59 -7.67 11.07
CA LYS A 16 -0.81 -7.97 11.42
C LYS A 16 -1.04 -9.36 12.01
N GLN A 17 0.02 -10.17 12.14
CA GLN A 17 -0.02 -11.56 12.61
C GLN A 17 -1.03 -12.43 11.84
N ARG A 18 -1.22 -12.11 10.55
CA ARG A 18 -2.09 -12.83 9.63
C ARG A 18 -1.62 -12.67 8.20
N TYR A 19 -1.77 -13.73 7.42
CA TYR A 19 -1.56 -13.66 5.98
C TYR A 19 -2.77 -12.98 5.29
N PRO A 20 -2.53 -12.21 4.21
CA PRO A 20 -3.60 -11.80 3.33
C PRO A 20 -4.30 -13.02 2.71
N ILE A 21 -5.57 -12.85 2.29
CA ILE A 21 -6.32 -13.92 1.62
C ILE A 21 -5.72 -14.23 0.25
N TYR A 22 -5.32 -13.19 -0.48
CA TYR A 22 -4.61 -13.31 -1.75
C TYR A 22 -3.10 -13.35 -1.51
N SER A 23 -2.40 -14.28 -2.15
CA SER A 23 -0.95 -14.36 -2.10
C SER A 23 -0.32 -13.07 -2.61
N GLN A 24 0.95 -12.84 -2.28
CA GLN A 24 1.68 -11.69 -2.82
C GLN A 24 1.66 -11.65 -4.36
N GLU A 25 1.74 -12.80 -5.04
CA GLU A 25 1.70 -12.89 -6.51
C GLU A 25 0.33 -12.48 -7.05
N GLU A 26 -0.76 -12.99 -6.47
CA GLU A 26 -2.13 -12.61 -6.86
C GLU A 26 -2.36 -11.11 -6.63
N ARG A 27 -1.85 -10.55 -5.54
CA ARG A 27 -1.95 -9.11 -5.25
C ARG A 27 -1.15 -8.28 -6.26
N ILE A 28 0.02 -8.72 -6.70
CA ILE A 28 0.77 -8.05 -7.77
C ILE A 28 -0.07 -8.06 -9.04
N GLU A 29 -0.64 -9.19 -9.44
CA GLU A 29 -1.42 -9.33 -10.66
C GLU A 29 -2.64 -8.40 -10.66
N ILE A 30 -3.41 -8.40 -9.56
CA ILE A 30 -4.58 -7.53 -9.38
C ILE A 30 -4.18 -6.06 -9.53
N ILE A 31 -3.11 -5.62 -8.85
CA ILE A 31 -2.69 -4.21 -8.88
C ILE A 31 -2.11 -3.83 -10.24
N SER A 32 -1.35 -4.73 -10.88
CA SER A 32 -0.78 -4.52 -12.22
C SER A 32 -1.86 -4.42 -13.30
N SER A 33 -3.05 -4.98 -13.06
CA SER A 33 -4.18 -4.88 -14.00
C SER A 33 -4.89 -3.52 -13.99
N LEU A 34 -4.58 -2.64 -13.03
CA LEU A 34 -5.23 -1.34 -12.91
C LEU A 34 -4.71 -0.36 -13.98
N LYS A 35 -5.63 0.26 -14.72
CA LYS A 35 -5.34 1.16 -15.86
C LYS A 35 -4.35 2.29 -15.54
N PHE A 36 -4.31 2.75 -14.29
CA PHE A 36 -3.50 3.89 -13.86
C PHE A 36 -2.19 3.47 -13.18
N VAL A 37 -1.90 2.18 -13.05
CA VAL A 37 -0.67 1.66 -12.46
C VAL A 37 0.31 1.35 -13.59
N ASP A 38 1.49 1.96 -13.53
CA ASP A 38 2.54 1.78 -14.54
C ASP A 38 3.53 0.66 -14.16
N HIS A 39 3.79 0.48 -12.87
CA HIS A 39 4.71 -0.54 -12.36
C HIS A 39 4.33 -1.01 -10.95
N VAL A 40 4.56 -2.28 -10.66
CA VAL A 40 4.33 -2.88 -9.33
C VAL A 40 5.60 -3.56 -8.84
N PHE A 41 5.91 -3.42 -7.55
CA PHE A 41 7.03 -4.12 -6.94
C PHE A 41 6.67 -4.64 -5.55
N ILE A 42 7.43 -5.60 -5.05
CA ILE A 42 7.27 -6.10 -3.68
C ILE A 42 7.99 -5.18 -2.70
N GLU A 43 7.24 -4.71 -1.70
CA GLU A 43 7.75 -3.99 -0.54
C GLU A 43 8.02 -4.99 0.59
N GLU A 44 9.29 -5.19 0.93
CA GLU A 44 9.71 -6.12 1.97
C GLU A 44 9.78 -5.49 3.36
N SER A 45 9.99 -4.17 3.42
CA SER A 45 9.99 -3.43 4.68
C SER A 45 9.56 -1.99 4.49
N LEU A 46 9.00 -1.41 5.55
CA LEU A 46 8.70 0.02 5.62
C LEU A 46 9.94 0.89 5.86
N ASP A 47 11.01 0.29 6.36
CA ASP A 47 12.26 1.01 6.64
C ASP A 47 13.07 1.24 5.36
N LEU A 48 12.79 0.44 4.31
CA LEU A 48 13.42 0.56 2.99
C LEU A 48 12.74 1.61 2.09
N LYS A 49 11.79 2.39 2.62
CA LYS A 49 11.06 3.42 1.83
C LYS A 49 12.00 4.37 1.09
N LEU A 50 13.06 4.83 1.76
CA LEU A 50 14.05 5.72 1.16
C LEU A 50 14.78 5.09 -0.02
N GLU A 51 15.14 3.80 0.11
CA GLU A 51 15.78 3.04 -0.95
C GLU A 51 14.86 2.89 -2.15
N TYR A 52 13.57 2.63 -1.92
CA TYR A 52 12.59 2.55 -2.99
C TYR A 52 12.38 3.90 -3.68
N ILE A 53 12.30 5.00 -2.92
CA ILE A 53 12.18 6.36 -3.46
C ILE A 53 13.35 6.66 -4.39
N ARG A 54 14.58 6.39 -3.95
CA ARG A 54 15.78 6.61 -4.77
C ARG A 54 15.84 5.67 -5.98
N LYS A 55 15.55 4.38 -5.79
CA LYS A 55 15.58 3.37 -6.86
C LYS A 55 14.62 3.69 -8.01
N TYR A 56 13.45 4.22 -7.68
CA TYR A 56 12.41 4.54 -8.65
C TYR A 56 12.32 6.04 -8.97
N GLU A 57 13.28 6.84 -8.48
CA GLU A 57 13.34 8.29 -8.67
C GLU A 57 12.00 8.99 -8.35
N ALA A 58 11.35 8.55 -7.26
CA ALA A 58 10.02 9.00 -6.91
C ALA A 58 10.05 10.47 -6.43
N ASN A 59 9.28 11.34 -7.09
CA ASN A 59 9.14 12.73 -6.65
C ASN A 59 8.09 12.91 -5.54
N LEU A 60 7.16 11.96 -5.42
CA LEU A 60 6.04 12.01 -4.48
C LEU A 60 5.76 10.61 -3.90
N LEU A 61 5.77 10.50 -2.57
CA LEU A 61 5.26 9.36 -1.81
C LEU A 61 3.83 9.66 -1.35
N VAL A 62 2.88 8.82 -1.75
CA VAL A 62 1.48 8.90 -1.31
C VAL A 62 1.17 7.76 -0.34
N MET A 63 0.63 8.10 0.83
CA MET A 63 0.22 7.13 1.85
C MET A 63 -1.19 7.46 2.37
N GLY A 64 -1.86 6.51 3.03
CA GLY A 64 -3.10 6.78 3.76
C GLY A 64 -2.84 7.61 5.02
N ASP A 65 -3.85 8.37 5.46
CA ASP A 65 -3.85 9.16 6.71
C ASP A 65 -3.56 8.36 7.98
N ASP A 66 -3.82 7.05 7.99
CA ASP A 66 -3.38 6.12 9.05
C ASP A 66 -1.87 6.17 9.34
N TRP A 67 -1.08 6.64 8.36
CA TRP A 67 0.38 6.72 8.43
C TRP A 67 0.88 8.15 8.62
N LYS A 68 -0.01 9.10 8.90
CA LYS A 68 0.34 10.53 9.00
C LYS A 68 1.51 10.75 9.97
N GLY A 69 2.56 11.39 9.47
CA GLY A 69 3.79 11.67 10.23
C GLY A 69 4.81 10.53 10.26
N ARG A 70 4.44 9.29 9.92
CA ARG A 70 5.33 8.13 10.02
C ARG A 70 6.44 8.10 8.96
N PHE A 71 6.19 8.68 7.79
CA PHE A 71 7.16 8.73 6.68
C PHE A 71 7.74 10.12 6.48
N ASP A 72 7.59 11.03 7.44
CA ASP A 72 8.09 12.40 7.30
C ASP A 72 9.62 12.47 7.23
N TRP A 73 10.31 11.42 7.69
CA TRP A 73 11.76 11.26 7.61
C TRP A 73 12.30 11.11 6.19
N VAL A 74 11.45 10.86 5.18
CA VAL A 74 11.87 10.82 3.75
C VAL A 74 11.64 12.12 3.00
N LYS A 75 11.10 13.16 3.67
CA LYS A 75 10.70 14.43 3.01
C LYS A 75 11.85 15.19 2.35
N ASP A 76 13.08 14.94 2.78
CA ASP A 76 14.27 15.56 2.20
C ASP A 76 14.56 15.05 0.78
N GLU A 77 14.04 13.87 0.40
CA GLU A 77 14.28 13.26 -0.91
C GLU A 77 13.06 13.33 -1.84
N CYS A 78 11.83 13.36 -1.29
CA CYS A 78 10.60 13.46 -2.08
C CYS A 78 9.46 14.12 -1.29
N GLU A 79 8.44 14.64 -1.99
CA GLU A 79 7.22 15.11 -1.34
C GLU A 79 6.47 13.94 -0.68
N VAL A 80 5.86 14.16 0.48
CA VAL A 80 5.06 13.14 1.18
C VAL A 80 3.64 13.65 1.39
N ILE A 81 2.66 13.02 0.75
CA ILE A 81 1.24 13.35 0.87
C ILE A 81 0.50 12.21 1.57
N TYR A 82 -0.34 12.56 2.53
CA TYR A 82 -1.25 11.64 3.20
C TYR A 82 -2.68 11.90 2.73
N LEU A 83 -3.28 10.92 2.07
CA LEU A 83 -4.66 11.01 1.60
C LEU A 83 -5.62 10.54 2.70
N PRO A 84 -6.72 11.28 2.95
CA PRO A 84 -7.75 10.81 3.86
C PRO A 84 -8.35 9.51 3.35
N ARG A 85 -8.79 8.63 4.26
CA ARG A 85 -9.58 7.47 3.84
C ARG A 85 -10.81 7.91 3.07
N THR A 86 -11.11 7.22 1.99
CA THR A 86 -12.39 7.36 1.30
C THR A 86 -13.51 7.03 2.28
N PRO A 87 -14.39 7.99 2.63
CA PRO A 87 -15.55 7.69 3.45
C PRO A 87 -16.40 6.62 2.75
N SER A 88 -16.87 5.62 3.50
CA SER A 88 -17.81 4.59 3.02
C SER A 88 -17.28 3.50 2.07
N ILE A 89 -15.95 3.33 1.94
CA ILE A 89 -15.36 2.12 1.32
C ILE A 89 -14.38 1.50 2.31
N SER A 90 -14.87 0.58 3.15
CA SER A 90 -14.03 -0.24 4.02
C SER A 90 -14.28 -1.73 3.80
N THR A 91 -13.22 -2.55 3.86
CA THR A 91 -13.33 -4.02 3.83
C THR A 91 -14.28 -4.52 4.93
N THR A 92 -14.36 -3.81 6.05
CA THR A 92 -15.29 -4.07 7.14
C THR A 92 -16.75 -3.90 6.71
N GLU A 93 -17.12 -2.81 6.04
CA GLU A 93 -18.47 -2.60 5.53
C GLU A 93 -18.86 -3.65 4.48
N ILE A 94 -17.96 -4.00 3.57
CA ILE A 94 -18.23 -5.05 2.57
C ILE A 94 -18.48 -6.41 3.28
N ILE A 95 -17.68 -6.74 4.30
CA ILE A 95 -17.89 -7.96 5.10
C ILE A 95 -19.23 -7.92 5.86
N GLU A 96 -19.62 -6.77 6.41
CA GLU A 96 -20.91 -6.61 7.09
C GLU A 96 -22.11 -6.73 6.14
N ILE A 97 -22.03 -6.16 4.94
CA ILE A 97 -23.07 -6.30 3.90
C ILE A 97 -23.26 -7.78 3.54
N VAL A 98 -22.17 -8.51 3.30
CA VAL A 98 -22.25 -9.95 2.97
C VAL A 98 -22.84 -10.77 4.11
N ARG A 99 -22.55 -10.43 5.37
CA ARG A 99 -23.12 -11.11 6.55
C ARG A 99 -24.61 -10.86 6.74
N ARG A 100 -25.14 -9.71 6.30
CA ARG A 100 -26.57 -9.35 6.38
C ARG A 100 -27.46 -10.05 5.35
N ILE A 101 -26.88 -10.70 4.35
CA ILE A 101 -27.62 -11.42 3.28
C ILE A 101 -27.85 -12.91 3.64
N LYS A 102 -27.37 -13.35 4.81
CA LYS A 102 -27.77 -14.62 5.43
C LYS A 102 -28.94 -14.43 6.38
#